data_AF-A0A3D2BJ41-F1
#
_entry.id   AF-A0A3D2BJ41-F1
#
_cell.length_a   1.000
_cell.length_b   1.000
_cell.length_c   1.000
_cell.angle_alpha   90.00
_cell.angle_beta   90.00
_cell.angle_gamma   90.00
#
_symmetry.space_group_name_H-M   'P 1'
#
loop_
_entity.id
_entity.type
_entity.pdbx_description
1 polymer ?
#
loop_
_entity_poly.entity_id
_entity_poly.type
_entity_poly.pdbx_seq_one_letter_code
_entity_poly.pdbx_strand_id
1 'polypeptide(L)' 'MSQLRLSYPKLSADAYAGLIKCKTALEGNALELSLLELVYLRISQINGCAFCLDLSQSPTHH' A
#
# COMPACT_ATOMS: atom_id res chain seq x y z
N MET A 1 -14.99 6.07 3.03
CA MET A 1 -14.31 5.91 1.73
C MET A 1 -15.34 5.95 0.60
N SER A 2 -15.12 6.77 -0.43
CA SER A 2 -15.97 6.80 -1.63
C SER A 2 -15.79 5.53 -2.47
N GLN A 3 -16.81 5.16 -3.25
CA GLN A 3 -16.74 4.05 -4.19
C GLN A 3 -15.57 4.24 -5.19
N LEU A 4 -14.85 3.15 -5.50
CA LEU A 4 -13.79 3.16 -6.51
C LEU A 4 -14.41 3.45 -7.89
N ARG A 5 -13.85 4.42 -8.61
CA ARG A 5 -14.28 4.72 -9.99
C ARG A 5 -14.11 3.53 -10.93
N LEU A 6 -13.05 2.74 -10.72
CA LEU A 6 -12.72 1.55 -11.49
C LEU A 6 -12.10 0.49 -10.58
N SER A 7 -12.43 -0.77 -10.81
CA SER A 7 -11.86 -1.91 -10.08
C SER A 7 -10.61 -2.42 -10.80
N TYR A 8 -9.46 -1.79 -10.55
CA TYR A 8 -8.20 -2.19 -11.18
C TYR A 8 -7.79 -3.66 -10.92
N PRO A 9 -8.10 -4.31 -9.77
CA PRO A 9 -7.80 -5.74 -9.62
C PRO A 9 -8.58 -6.62 -10.60
N LYS A 10 -9.79 -6.19 -11.02
CA LYS A 10 -10.60 -6.89 -12.02
C LYS A 10 -10.19 -6.55 -13.45
N LEU A 11 -9.79 -5.30 -13.69
CA LEU A 11 -9.44 -4.82 -15.03
C LEU A 11 -8.05 -5.28 -15.47
N SER A 12 -7.12 -5.46 -14.54
CA SER A 12 -5.77 -5.95 -14.82
C SER A 12 -5.20 -6.73 -13.64
N ALA A 13 -5.57 -8.01 -13.56
CA ALA A 13 -5.13 -8.89 -12.49
C ALA A 13 -3.60 -9.06 -12.46
N ASP A 14 -2.95 -9.17 -13.63
CA ASP A 14 -1.51 -9.38 -13.73
C ASP A 14 -0.72 -8.17 -13.23
N ALA A 15 -1.13 -6.94 -13.60
CA ALA A 15 -0.51 -5.72 -13.10
C ALA A 15 -0.69 -5.59 -11.58
N TYR A 16 -1.89 -5.90 -11.08
CA TYR A 16 -2.15 -5.88 -9.65
C TYR A 16 -1.31 -6.92 -8.89
N ALA A 17 -1.14 -8.13 -9.43
CA ALA A 17 -0.27 -9.15 -8.86
C ALA A 17 1.20 -8.68 -8.80
N GLY A 18 1.66 -7.92 -9.79
CA GLY A 18 2.97 -7.26 -9.76
C GLY A 18 3.14 -6.32 -8.56
N LEU A 19 2.15 -5.46 -8.31
CA LEU A 19 2.16 -4.54 -7.16
C LEU A 19 2.20 -5.28 -5.82
N ILE A 20 1.44 -6.38 -5.69
CA ILE A 20 1.45 -7.22 -4.48
C ILE A 20 2.83 -7.86 -4.28
N LYS A 21 3.46 -8.39 -5.32
CA LYS A 21 4.81 -8.97 -5.22
C LYS A 21 5.85 -7.95 -4.75
N CYS A 22 5.77 -6.70 -5.22
CA CYS A 22 6.64 -5.63 -4.73
C CYS A 22 6.44 -5.37 -3.23
N LYS A 23 5.18 -5.28 -2.77
CA LYS A 23 4.86 -5.11 -1.34
C LYS A 23 5.42 -6.25 -0.49
N THR A 24 5.13 -7.49 -0.86
CA THR A 24 5.57 -8.68 -0.11
C THR A 24 7.10 -8.79 -0.06
N ALA A 25 7.80 -8.41 -1.13
CA ALA A 25 9.26 -8.42 -1.13
C ALA A 25 9.88 -7.38 -0.17
N LEU A 26 9.18 -6.26 0.10
CA LEU A 26 9.63 -5.25 1.06
C LEU A 26 9.35 -5.69 2.51
N GLU A 27 8.20 -6.33 2.75
CA GLU A 27 7.82 -6.82 4.08
C GLU A 27 8.69 -8.00 4.56
N GLY A 28 9.23 -8.79 3.63
CA GLY A 28 10.06 -9.95 3.95
C GLY A 28 11.57 -9.67 4.14
N ASN A 29 12.03 -8.42 4.08
CA ASN A 29 13.46 -8.08 3.95
C ASN A 29 13.94 -6.91 4.81
N ALA A 30 15.28 -6.72 4.82
CA ALA A 30 16.21 -5.66 5.27
C ALA A 30 15.76 -4.38 6.02
N LEU A 31 14.53 -3.91 5.90
CA LEU A 31 14.04 -2.71 6.58
C LEU A 31 13.17 -3.12 7.76
N GLU A 32 13.41 -2.48 8.90
CA GLU A 32 12.57 -2.65 10.07
C GLU A 32 11.14 -2.15 9.76
N LEU A 33 10.14 -2.86 10.28
CA LEU A 33 8.75 -2.70 9.89
C LEU A 33 8.23 -1.28 10.18
N SER A 34 8.61 -0.69 11.32
CA SER A 34 8.21 0.69 11.66
C SER A 34 8.77 1.72 10.68
N LEU A 35 10.01 1.52 10.19
CA LEU A 35 10.57 2.39 9.15
C LEU A 35 9.78 2.27 7.84
N LEU A 36 9.42 1.05 7.43
CA LEU A 36 8.62 0.83 6.22
C LEU A 36 7.23 1.50 6.33
N GLU A 37 6.58 1.39 7.48
CA GLU A 37 5.30 2.06 7.77
C GLU A 37 5.43 3.59 7.71
N LEU A 38 6.48 4.17 8.29
CA LEU A 38 6.74 5.62 8.24
C LEU A 38 6.97 6.10 6.80
N VAL A 39 7.66 5.31 5.97
CA VAL A 39 7.84 5.61 4.55
C VAL A 39 6.50 5.59 3.82
N TYR A 40 5.68 4.55 4.01
CA TYR A 40 4.34 4.48 3.39
C TYR A 40 3.44 5.63 3.84
N LEU A 41 3.44 5.96 5.13
CA LEU A 41 2.69 7.09 5.68
C LEU A 41 3.14 8.39 5.00
N ARG A 42 4.44 8.65 4.93
CA ARG A 42 4.96 9.91 4.39
C ARG A 42 4.70 10.04 2.89
N ILE A 43 4.89 8.99 2.11
CA ILE A 43 4.60 8.98 0.66
C ILE A 43 3.11 9.21 0.43
N SER A 44 2.24 8.59 1.23
CA SER A 44 0.79 8.76 1.13
C SER A 44 0.34 10.20 1.40
N GLN A 45 0.97 10.88 2.37
CA GLN A 45 0.74 12.29 2.65
C GLN A 45 1.17 13.19 1.49
N ILE A 46 2.38 12.98 0.95
CA ILE A 46 2.93 13.77 -0.18
C ILE A 46 2.03 13.63 -1.41
N ASN A 47 1.55 12.42 -1.68
CA ASN A 47 0.73 12.13 -2.85
C ASN A 47 -0.78 12.40 -2.64
N GLY A 48 -1.19 12.84 -1.44
CA GLY A 48 -2.60 13.10 -1.13
C GLY A 48 -3.50 11.86 -1.25
N CYS A 49 -2.97 10.66 -1.04
CA CYS A 49 -3.72 9.42 -1.18
C CYS A 49 -4.45 9.05 0.11
N ALA A 50 -5.69 9.50 0.29
CA ALA A 50 -6.50 9.19 1.48
C ALA A 50 -6.67 7.67 1.72
N PHE A 51 -6.88 6.89 0.65
CA PHE A 51 -6.94 5.42 0.74
C PHE A 51 -5.64 4.82 1.31
N CYS A 52 -4.50 5.34 0.87
CA CYS A 52 -3.19 4.85 1.31
C CYS A 52 -2.89 5.26 2.76
N LEU A 53 -3.34 6.45 3.18
CA LEU A 53 -3.25 6.89 4.57
C LEU A 53 -4.02 5.98 5.52
N ASP A 54 -5.23 5.56 5.13
CA ASP A 54 -6.04 4.64 5.93
C ASP A 54 -5.38 3.24 5.98
N LEU A 55 -4.79 2.79 4.87
CA LEU A 55 -4.08 1.51 4.80
C LEU A 55 -2.85 1.48 5.72
N SER A 56 -2.07 2.56 5.78
CA SER A 56 -0.87 2.66 6.61
C SER A 56 -1.15 2.86 8.10
N GLN A 57 -2.37 3.24 8.48
CA GLN A 57 -2.79 3.38 9.89
C GLN A 57 -3.49 2.13 10.42
N SER A 58 -3.82 1.16 9.55
CA SER A 58 -4.55 -0.04 9.93
C SER A 58 -3.66 -0.99 10.74
N PRO A 59 -4.12 -1.53 11.90
CA PRO A 59 -3.33 -2.36 12.81
C PRO A 59 -2.88 -3.70 12.23
N THR A 60 -3.27 -4.03 11.00
CA THR A 60 -2.84 -5.22 10.24
C THR A 60 -1.39 -5.16 9.76
N HIS A 61 -0.69 -4.04 9.99
CA HIS A 61 0.75 -3.90 9.75
C HIS A 61 1.61 -3.88 11.05
N HIS A 62 0.98 -3.96 12.24
CA HIS A 62 1.67 -4.17 13.53
C HIS A 62 1.76 -5.65 13.92
#